data_AF-A0A443YJC1-F1
#
_entry.id   AF-A0A443YJC1-F1
#
_cell.length_a   1.000
_cell.length_b   1.000
_cell.length_c   1.000
_cell.angle_alpha   90.00
_cell.angle_beta   90.00
_cell.angle_gamma   90.00
#
_symmetry.space_group_name_H-M   'P 1'
#
loop_
_entity.id
_entity.type
_entity.pdbx_description
1 polymer ?
#
loop_
_entity_poly.entity_id
_entity_poly.type
_entity_poly.pdbx_seq_one_letter_code
_entity_poly.pdbx_strand_id
1 'polypeptide(L)'
;MSTEVGTEIAAVLGRGKDSTQLAYPPAQEDIDASKFGLNLFIGSLGSIVGGKAVLGDKGLGSSSRTKLSYDKSTGTWKSPAGLVYGDDPNFGNRIKHVLAHGESNPKKAQHSVFNVEKHEILGLVDEAWKMKGNPRTEGAVHIFEPNMNKVVGTNGETSIRIVVRKGTCEIISSYPIK
;
A
#
# COMPACT_ATOMS: atom_id res chain seq x y z
N MET A 1 -10.38 55.19 -47.85
CA MET A 1 -11.81 55.05 -47.48
C MET A 1 -11.85 54.18 -46.23
N SER A 2 -12.15 54.82 -45.11
CA SER A 2 -12.31 54.22 -43.79
C SER A 2 -13.78 53.87 -43.54
N THR A 3 -14.02 52.76 -42.81
CA THR A 3 -15.11 52.52 -41.84
C THR A 3 -14.84 51.12 -41.23
N GLU A 4 -14.29 51.00 -40.03
CA GLU A 4 -14.89 51.10 -38.67
C GLU A 4 -15.61 49.82 -38.17
N VAL A 5 -14.94 49.21 -37.16
CA VAL A 5 -15.36 48.54 -35.90
C VAL A 5 -16.59 47.62 -35.80
N GLY A 6 -16.34 46.47 -35.14
CA GLY A 6 -17.35 45.64 -34.45
C GLY A 6 -16.69 44.56 -33.57
N THR A 7 -16.66 44.78 -32.25
CA THR A 7 -16.23 43.87 -31.18
C THR A 7 -17.35 42.91 -30.77
N GLU A 8 -17.01 41.69 -30.33
CA GLU A 8 -17.59 40.86 -29.22
C GLU A 8 -17.43 39.34 -29.52
N ILE A 9 -16.49 38.61 -28.88
CA ILE A 9 -16.52 37.80 -27.63
C ILE A 9 -17.39 36.53 -27.60
N ALA A 10 -16.72 35.41 -27.25
CA ALA A 10 -17.21 34.18 -26.59
C ALA A 10 -18.15 33.24 -27.40
N ALA A 11 -18.16 31.89 -27.30
CA ALA A 11 -17.53 30.91 -26.44
C ALA A 11 -17.55 29.53 -27.15
N VAL A 12 -16.44 28.78 -27.13
CA VAL A 12 -16.42 27.33 -27.38
C VAL A 12 -16.00 26.65 -26.08
N LEU A 13 -16.99 26.34 -25.24
CA LEU A 13 -16.82 25.49 -24.06
C LEU A 13 -18.10 24.68 -23.83
N GLY A 14 -18.24 23.59 -24.57
CA GLY A 14 -19.22 22.53 -24.29
C GLY A 14 -18.60 21.39 -23.50
N ARG A 15 -18.10 21.65 -22.28
CA ARG A 15 -17.76 20.59 -21.31
C ARG A 15 -18.78 20.69 -20.18
N GLY A 16 -19.90 20.01 -20.37
CA GLY A 16 -20.94 19.85 -19.35
C GLY A 16 -20.32 19.22 -18.12
N LYS A 17 -20.18 20.04 -17.07
CA LYS A 17 -19.93 19.61 -15.71
C LYS A 17 -21.23 19.01 -15.22
N ASP A 18 -21.29 17.69 -15.09
CA ASP A 18 -22.21 17.09 -14.13
C ASP A 18 -21.41 16.82 -12.86
N SER A 19 -21.43 17.84 -12.01
CA SER A 19 -20.85 17.86 -10.69
C SER A 19 -21.75 17.07 -9.74
N THR A 20 -21.66 15.75 -9.78
CA THR A 20 -21.91 14.95 -8.59
C THR A 20 -20.65 14.99 -7.74
N GLN A 21 -20.76 15.81 -6.69
CA GLN A 21 -19.84 15.99 -5.59
C GLN A 21 -19.44 14.62 -5.00
N LEU A 22 -18.37 14.01 -5.51
CA LEU A 22 -17.70 12.90 -4.83
C LEU A 22 -17.04 13.49 -3.59
N ALA A 23 -17.68 13.25 -2.45
CA ALA A 23 -17.20 13.65 -1.15
C ALA A 23 -15.73 13.28 -0.99
N TYR A 24 -14.89 14.29 -0.77
CA TYR A 24 -13.53 14.11 -0.27
C TYR A 24 -13.60 13.22 0.98
N PRO A 25 -12.79 12.15 1.10
CA PRO A 25 -12.64 11.49 2.38
C PRO A 25 -12.08 12.50 3.40
N PRO A 26 -12.56 12.46 4.66
CA PRO A 26 -12.24 13.47 5.66
C PRO A 26 -10.74 13.58 5.89
N ALA A 27 -10.31 14.80 6.18
CA ALA A 27 -8.95 15.13 6.54
C ALA A 27 -8.46 14.30 7.73
N GLN A 28 -7.22 13.83 7.59
CA GLN A 28 -6.31 13.48 8.68
C GLN A 28 -6.86 12.50 9.72
N GLU A 29 -7.01 11.24 9.33
CA GLU A 29 -6.71 10.17 10.26
C GLU A 29 -5.41 9.55 9.80
N ASP A 30 -4.40 9.52 10.67
CA ASP A 30 -3.33 8.54 10.53
C ASP A 30 -4.04 7.22 10.24
N ILE A 31 -3.76 6.58 9.09
CA ILE A 31 -4.36 5.28 8.77
C ILE A 31 -3.78 4.31 9.80
N ASP A 32 -4.42 4.26 10.96
CA ASP A 32 -4.11 3.35 12.03
C ASP A 32 -4.76 2.02 11.65
N ALA A 33 -3.93 1.06 11.27
CA ALA A 33 -4.35 -0.30 10.99
C ALA A 33 -5.08 -0.94 12.18
N SER A 34 -5.02 -0.35 13.39
CA SER A 34 -5.80 -0.75 14.56
C SER A 34 -7.31 -0.48 14.44
N LYS A 35 -7.77 0.44 13.58
CA LYS A 35 -9.21 0.71 13.37
C LYS A 35 -9.94 -0.38 12.57
N PHE A 36 -9.23 -1.37 12.03
CA PHE A 36 -9.78 -2.38 11.13
C PHE A 36 -9.68 -3.82 11.66
N GLY A 37 -9.46 -4.04 12.95
CA GLY A 37 -9.38 -5.40 13.50
C GLY A 37 -9.41 -5.45 15.02
N LEU A 38 -10.56 -5.17 15.63
CA LEU A 38 -10.83 -5.62 16.99
C LEU A 38 -11.47 -7.01 16.91
N ASN A 39 -10.67 -8.05 17.15
CA ASN A 39 -11.13 -9.32 17.73
C ASN A 39 -9.93 -9.98 18.41
N LEU A 40 -9.68 -9.55 19.64
CA LEU A 40 -8.85 -10.27 20.58
C LEU A 40 -9.65 -11.49 21.07
N PHE A 41 -9.29 -12.69 20.61
CA PHE A 41 -9.71 -13.93 21.28
C PHE A 41 -8.49 -14.79 21.65
N ILE A 42 -8.12 -14.62 22.93
CA ILE A 42 -7.61 -15.57 23.93
C ILE A 42 -7.00 -16.92 23.49
N GLY A 43 -5.78 -17.16 23.97
CA GLY A 43 -5.18 -18.47 24.26
C GLY A 43 -3.66 -18.40 24.17
N SER A 44 -2.82 -18.85 25.12
CA SER A 44 -3.01 -19.55 26.38
C SER A 44 -1.65 -19.60 27.11
N LEU A 45 -1.70 -19.48 28.45
CA LEU A 45 -0.76 -19.98 29.47
C LEU A 45 0.70 -19.49 29.52
N GLY A 46 0.95 -18.55 30.43
CA GLY A 46 2.20 -18.42 31.17
C GLY A 46 1.93 -18.00 32.61
N SER A 47 1.91 -18.95 33.53
CA SER A 47 1.75 -18.71 34.97
C SER A 47 2.83 -17.77 35.49
N ILE A 48 2.45 -16.60 36.03
CA ILE A 48 3.35 -15.75 36.81
C ILE A 48 3.19 -16.13 38.28
N VAL A 49 4.04 -17.05 38.75
CA VAL A 49 4.38 -17.14 40.18
C VAL A 49 5.50 -16.15 40.45
N GLY A 50 5.37 -15.42 41.55
CA GLY A 50 6.17 -14.27 41.97
C GLY A 50 7.65 -14.33 41.58
N GLY A 51 8.05 -13.39 40.74
CA GLY A 51 9.44 -13.09 40.43
C GLY A 51 9.50 -11.76 39.69
N LYS A 52 10.24 -10.79 40.24
CA LYS A 52 10.55 -9.53 39.58
C LYS A 52 11.11 -9.81 38.18
N ALA A 53 10.35 -9.53 37.14
CA ALA A 53 10.87 -9.47 35.79
C ALA A 53 11.72 -8.19 35.68
N VAL A 54 13.03 -8.35 35.76
CA VAL A 54 13.99 -7.36 35.27
C VAL A 54 13.86 -7.39 33.75
N LEU A 55 13.18 -6.40 33.17
CA LEU A 55 13.25 -6.16 31.74
C LEU A 55 14.66 -5.69 31.41
N GLY A 56 15.48 -6.61 30.90
CA GLY A 56 16.70 -6.25 30.20
C GLY A 56 16.34 -5.60 28.88
N ASP A 57 16.89 -4.41 28.64
CA ASP A 57 16.92 -3.75 27.33
C ASP A 57 17.68 -4.62 26.32
N LYS A 58 17.00 -5.61 25.75
CA LYS A 58 17.36 -6.24 24.49
C LYS A 58 16.13 -6.24 23.60
N GLY A 59 15.93 -5.08 22.97
CA GLY A 59 15.15 -4.79 21.77
C GLY A 59 14.13 -5.86 21.37
N LEU A 60 13.00 -5.89 22.06
CA LEU A 60 11.77 -6.46 21.54
C LEU A 60 11.34 -5.55 20.37
N GLY A 61 11.18 -6.15 19.18
CA GLY A 61 11.09 -5.50 17.88
C GLY A 61 10.39 -4.14 17.88
N SER A 62 11.13 -3.11 17.46
CA SER A 62 10.54 -1.87 16.98
C SER A 62 9.75 -2.20 15.71
N SER A 63 8.47 -2.54 15.87
CA SER A 63 7.50 -2.60 14.79
C SER A 63 7.28 -1.18 14.29
N SER A 64 8.22 -0.72 13.43
CA SER A 64 8.15 0.59 12.81
C SER A 64 6.95 0.63 11.87
N ARG A 65 5.81 1.07 12.39
CA ARG A 65 4.61 1.40 11.62
C ARG A 65 5.04 2.25 10.43
N THR A 66 4.80 1.77 9.22
CA THR A 66 5.24 2.49 8.01
C THR A 66 4.41 3.76 7.86
N LYS A 67 5.04 4.92 8.08
CA LYS A 67 4.40 6.22 7.94
C LYS A 67 4.32 6.59 6.47
N LEU A 68 3.11 6.62 5.92
CA LEU A 68 2.85 7.07 4.56
C LEU A 68 2.62 8.59 4.52
N SER A 69 3.00 9.22 3.42
CA SER A 69 2.73 10.63 3.14
C SER A 69 1.67 10.73 2.04
N TYR A 70 0.62 11.53 2.25
CA TYR A 70 -0.41 11.76 1.24
C TYR A 70 -0.09 12.99 0.40
N ASP A 71 -0.04 12.82 -0.92
CA ASP A 71 0.06 13.90 -1.88
C ASP A 71 -1.32 14.31 -2.36
N LYS A 72 -1.79 15.47 -1.89
CA LYS A 72 -3.10 16.03 -2.25
C LYS A 72 -3.22 16.41 -3.72
N SER A 73 -2.11 16.70 -4.40
CA SER A 73 -2.12 17.15 -5.80
C SER A 73 -2.39 15.99 -6.76
N THR A 74 -1.90 14.80 -6.41
CA THR A 74 -2.04 13.58 -7.22
C THR A 74 -3.06 12.60 -6.64
N GLY A 75 -3.51 12.80 -5.40
CA GLY A 75 -4.40 11.87 -4.71
C GLY A 75 -3.72 10.57 -4.30
N THR A 76 -2.38 10.55 -4.20
CA THR A 76 -1.61 9.32 -3.97
C THR A 76 -0.94 9.29 -2.61
N TRP A 77 -0.60 8.09 -2.14
CA TRP A 77 0.19 7.89 -0.94
C TRP A 77 1.61 7.48 -1.31
N LYS A 78 2.61 7.96 -0.59
CA LYS A 78 4.01 7.63 -0.79
C LYS A 78 4.60 6.98 0.45
N SER A 79 5.32 5.87 0.27
CA SER A 79 6.08 5.24 1.36
C SER A 79 7.46 5.86 1.54
N PRO A 80 8.11 5.66 2.71
CA PRO A 80 9.49 6.06 2.92
C PRO A 80 10.49 5.46 1.92
N ALA A 81 10.24 4.26 1.40
CA ALA A 81 11.06 3.67 0.34
C ALA A 81 10.81 4.26 -1.07
N GLY A 82 9.83 5.15 -1.20
CA GLY A 82 9.51 5.86 -2.44
C GLY A 82 8.49 5.16 -3.34
N LEU A 83 7.82 4.10 -2.87
CA LEU A 83 6.67 3.53 -3.58
C LEU A 83 5.49 4.50 -3.54
N VAL A 84 4.75 4.56 -4.64
CA VAL A 84 3.56 5.39 -4.79
C VAL A 84 2.34 4.48 -4.92
N TYR A 85 1.34 4.72 -4.07
CA TYR A 85 0.09 3.99 -3.99
C TYR A 85 -1.02 4.92 -4.47
N GLY A 86 -1.46 4.71 -5.71
CA GLY A 86 -2.59 5.44 -6.30
C GLY A 86 -3.92 4.74 -6.08
N ASP A 87 -4.86 5.05 -6.98
CA ASP A 87 -6.19 4.45 -7.01
C ASP A 87 -6.17 2.99 -7.50
N ASP A 88 -7.16 2.24 -7.03
CA ASP A 88 -7.42 0.88 -7.48
C ASP A 88 -8.92 0.71 -7.79
N PRO A 89 -9.31 0.26 -9.00
CA PRO A 89 -10.72 0.16 -9.38
C PRO A 89 -11.52 -0.88 -8.58
N ASN A 90 -10.84 -1.88 -7.99
CA ASN A 90 -11.49 -2.96 -7.26
C ASN A 90 -11.46 -2.73 -5.74
N PHE A 91 -10.38 -2.14 -5.22
CA PHE A 91 -10.15 -1.93 -3.79
C PHE A 91 -10.33 -0.47 -3.34
N GLY A 92 -10.59 0.44 -4.26
CA GLY A 92 -10.58 1.88 -4.06
C GLY A 92 -9.16 2.47 -4.08
N ASN A 93 -8.20 1.87 -3.38
CA ASN A 93 -6.80 2.29 -3.42
C ASN A 93 -5.79 1.13 -3.38
N ARG A 94 -4.57 1.39 -3.82
CA ARG A 94 -3.49 0.39 -3.90
C ARG A 94 -3.00 -0.08 -2.54
N ILE A 95 -3.11 0.73 -1.48
CA ILE A 95 -2.77 0.30 -0.12
C ILE A 95 -3.69 -0.86 0.29
N LYS A 96 -5.00 -0.68 0.16
CA LYS A 96 -6.01 -1.70 0.48
C LYS A 96 -5.79 -2.96 -0.34
N HIS A 97 -5.43 -2.83 -1.62
CA HIS A 97 -5.07 -3.98 -2.45
C HIS A 97 -3.87 -4.74 -1.89
N VAL A 98 -2.75 -4.07 -1.61
CA VAL A 98 -1.56 -4.72 -1.04
C VAL A 98 -1.86 -5.36 0.32
N LEU A 99 -2.59 -4.67 1.19
CA LEU A 99 -2.97 -5.19 2.50
C LEU A 99 -3.95 -6.38 2.41
N ALA A 100 -4.71 -6.50 1.33
CA ALA A 100 -5.57 -7.67 1.09
C ALA A 100 -4.75 -8.95 0.84
N HIS A 101 -3.46 -8.85 0.53
CA HIS A 101 -2.53 -9.98 0.50
C HIS A 101 -2.03 -10.41 1.89
N GLY A 102 -2.52 -9.80 2.98
CA GLY A 102 -2.35 -10.29 4.35
C GLY A 102 -3.47 -11.21 4.84
N GLU A 103 -4.56 -11.32 4.08
CA GLU A 103 -5.73 -12.09 4.47
C GLU A 103 -5.97 -13.21 3.47
N SER A 104 -6.07 -14.45 3.95
CA SER A 104 -6.40 -15.57 3.08
C SER A 104 -7.82 -15.43 2.58
N ASN A 105 -7.98 -15.34 1.25
CA ASN A 105 -9.29 -15.35 0.61
C ASN A 105 -9.53 -16.71 -0.05
N PRO A 106 -10.29 -17.63 0.57
CA PRO A 106 -10.52 -18.97 0.03
C PRO A 106 -11.26 -18.99 -1.31
N LYS A 107 -11.86 -17.86 -1.73
CA LYS A 107 -12.51 -17.71 -3.05
C LYS A 107 -11.54 -17.25 -4.15
N LYS A 108 -10.28 -16.92 -3.82
CA LYS A 108 -9.25 -16.46 -4.77
C LYS A 108 -8.00 -17.34 -4.64
N ALA A 109 -7.98 -18.43 -5.41
CA ALA A 109 -6.95 -19.48 -5.34
C ALA A 109 -5.52 -19.06 -5.76
N GLN A 110 -5.30 -17.85 -6.28
CA GLN A 110 -4.04 -17.49 -6.96
C GLN A 110 -3.12 -16.53 -6.20
N HIS A 111 -3.49 -16.10 -4.99
CA HIS A 111 -2.66 -15.17 -4.24
C HIS A 111 -2.14 -15.84 -2.96
N SER A 112 -0.83 -15.92 -2.85
CA SER A 112 -0.12 -16.18 -1.60
C SER A 112 -0.42 -15.08 -0.58
N VAL A 113 -0.22 -15.41 0.69
CA VAL A 113 -0.57 -14.57 1.83
C VAL A 113 0.69 -14.26 2.62
N PHE A 114 0.87 -13.00 3.02
CA PHE A 114 1.95 -12.59 3.92
C PHE A 114 1.83 -13.32 5.27
N ASN A 115 2.97 -13.70 5.86
CA ASN A 115 3.01 -14.32 7.19
C ASN A 115 3.13 -13.32 8.35
N VAL A 116 3.04 -12.02 8.06
CA VAL A 116 3.13 -10.92 9.03
C VAL A 116 1.77 -10.27 9.25
N GLU A 117 1.64 -9.52 10.34
CA GLU A 117 0.44 -8.76 10.63
C GLU A 117 0.21 -7.66 9.58
N LYS A 118 -1.04 -7.29 9.36
CA LYS A 118 -1.44 -6.31 8.33
C LYS A 118 -0.70 -4.96 8.43
N HIS A 119 -0.40 -4.53 9.66
CA HIS A 119 0.30 -3.28 9.91
C HIS A 119 1.80 -3.31 9.56
N GLU A 120 2.38 -4.50 9.39
CA GLU A 120 3.79 -4.71 9.07
C GLU A 120 4.02 -4.89 7.56
N ILE A 121 2.99 -5.28 6.81
CA ILE A 121 3.06 -5.60 5.38
C ILE A 121 3.72 -4.48 4.57
N LEU A 122 3.29 -3.22 4.75
CA LEU A 122 3.85 -2.11 3.96
C LEU A 122 5.34 -1.87 4.27
N GLY A 123 5.77 -2.12 5.50
CA GLY A 123 7.18 -2.00 5.88
C GLY A 123 8.02 -3.10 5.25
N LEU A 124 7.47 -4.31 5.18
CA LEU A 124 8.10 -5.44 4.52
C LEU A 124 8.19 -5.24 2.99
N VAL A 125 7.17 -4.66 2.37
CA VAL A 125 7.19 -4.27 0.95
C VAL A 125 8.23 -3.16 0.70
N ASP A 126 8.38 -2.21 1.63
CA ASP A 126 9.41 -1.18 1.57
C ASP A 126 10.83 -1.76 1.69
N GLU A 127 11.04 -2.76 2.56
CA GLU A 127 12.30 -3.51 2.68
C GLU A 127 12.63 -4.20 1.35
N ALA A 128 11.67 -4.94 0.79
CA ALA A 128 11.80 -5.61 -0.50
C ALA A 128 12.11 -4.61 -1.63
N TRP A 129 11.42 -3.46 -1.65
CA TRP A 129 11.64 -2.42 -2.65
C TRP A 129 13.05 -1.81 -2.58
N LYS A 130 13.64 -1.70 -1.39
CA LYS A 130 15.02 -1.22 -1.25
C LYS A 130 16.04 -2.25 -1.75
N MET A 131 15.73 -3.53 -1.59
CA MET A 131 16.56 -4.66 -2.04
C MET A 131 16.37 -5.00 -3.53
N LYS A 132 15.46 -4.31 -4.23
CA LYS A 132 15.10 -4.65 -5.60
C LYS A 132 16.33 -4.64 -6.52
N GLY A 133 16.47 -5.70 -7.30
CA GLY A 133 17.42 -5.79 -8.39
C GLY A 133 16.84 -5.25 -9.70
N ASN A 134 17.26 -5.86 -10.80
CA ASN A 134 16.73 -5.52 -12.12
C ASN A 134 15.29 -6.05 -12.28
N PRO A 135 14.38 -5.28 -12.89
CA PRO A 135 13.03 -5.75 -13.14
C PRO A 135 12.97 -6.70 -14.34
N ARG A 136 12.03 -7.64 -14.28
CA ARG A 136 11.46 -8.25 -15.49
C ARG A 136 10.41 -7.29 -16.05
N THR A 137 10.44 -7.04 -17.36
CA THR A 137 9.46 -6.16 -18.02
C THR A 137 8.44 -6.99 -18.77
N GLU A 138 7.16 -6.76 -18.49
CA GLU A 138 6.05 -7.45 -19.15
C GLU A 138 5.04 -6.39 -19.61
N GLY A 139 5.02 -6.10 -20.92
CA GLY A 139 4.17 -5.06 -21.49
C GLY A 139 4.38 -3.69 -20.83
N ALA A 140 3.36 -3.22 -20.11
CA ALA A 140 3.34 -1.92 -19.43
C ALA A 140 3.77 -1.95 -17.96
N VAL A 141 4.28 -3.08 -17.45
CA VAL A 141 4.70 -3.23 -16.05
C VAL A 141 6.15 -3.66 -15.89
N HIS A 142 6.73 -3.27 -14.75
CA HIS A 142 7.97 -3.83 -14.21
C HIS A 142 7.66 -4.71 -13.02
N ILE A 143 8.25 -5.90 -12.99
CA ILE A 143 8.09 -6.89 -11.95
C ILE A 143 9.46 -7.08 -11.27
N PHE A 144 9.49 -6.86 -9.96
CA PHE A 144 10.65 -7.09 -9.12
C PHE A 144 10.37 -8.26 -8.19
N GLU A 145 11.35 -9.13 -8.00
CA GLU A 145 11.23 -10.34 -7.17
C GLU A 145 12.46 -10.47 -6.25
N PRO A 146 12.70 -9.50 -5.34
CA PRO A 146 13.78 -9.61 -4.36
C PRO A 146 13.58 -10.81 -3.43
N ASN A 147 14.66 -11.55 -3.19
CA ASN A 147 14.73 -12.57 -2.15
C ASN A 147 14.90 -11.88 -0.79
N MET A 148 14.03 -12.20 0.17
CA MET A 148 13.99 -11.59 1.49
C MET A 148 14.91 -12.30 2.50
N ASN A 149 15.53 -13.42 2.12
CA ASN A 149 16.38 -14.29 2.96
C ASN A 149 15.69 -14.76 4.26
N LYS A 150 14.36 -14.73 4.28
CA LYS A 150 13.49 -15.16 5.38
C LYS A 150 12.15 -15.58 4.79
N VAL A 151 11.40 -16.41 5.53
CA VAL A 151 10.04 -16.76 5.14
C VAL A 151 9.14 -15.54 5.33
N VAL A 152 8.45 -15.13 4.27
CA VAL A 152 7.58 -13.95 4.21
C VAL A 152 6.13 -14.27 3.83
N GLY A 153 5.84 -15.51 3.44
CA GLY A 153 4.49 -15.99 3.19
C GLY A 153 4.11 -17.23 3.99
N THR A 154 2.81 -17.47 4.11
CA THR A 154 2.24 -18.53 4.96
C THR A 154 2.56 -19.95 4.49
N ASN A 155 3.02 -20.13 3.24
CA ASN A 155 3.32 -21.44 2.65
C ASN A 155 4.82 -21.60 2.33
N GLY A 156 5.69 -20.83 2.98
CA GLY A 156 7.15 -20.92 2.81
C GLY A 156 7.70 -20.04 1.69
N GLU A 157 6.93 -19.08 1.18
CA GLU A 157 7.41 -18.05 0.25
C GLU A 157 8.57 -17.26 0.89
N THR A 158 9.65 -17.03 0.14
CA THR A 158 10.86 -16.35 0.62
C THR A 158 11.19 -15.08 -0.16
N SER A 159 10.45 -14.80 -1.23
CA SER A 159 10.61 -13.61 -2.05
C SER A 159 9.30 -12.82 -2.07
N ILE A 160 9.35 -11.55 -2.45
CA ILE A 160 8.15 -10.71 -2.62
C ILE A 160 8.10 -10.26 -4.06
N ARG A 161 7.00 -10.54 -4.75
CA ARG A 161 6.74 -9.97 -6.07
C ARG A 161 6.17 -8.58 -5.90
N ILE A 162 6.84 -7.58 -6.47
CA ILE A 162 6.37 -6.19 -6.53
C ILE A 162 6.12 -5.85 -8.00
N VAL A 163 4.88 -5.51 -8.33
CA VAL A 163 4.48 -5.11 -9.68
C VAL A 163 4.24 -3.61 -9.69
N VAL A 164 4.97 -2.88 -10.53
CA VAL A 164 4.83 -1.42 -10.70
C VAL A 164 4.57 -1.07 -12.16
N ARG A 165 4.00 0.11 -12.42
CA ARG A 165 3.92 0.64 -13.79
C ARG A 165 5.31 0.90 -14.34
N LYS A 166 5.51 0.58 -15.63
CA LYS A 166 6.80 0.74 -16.31
C LYS A 166 7.29 2.20 -16.20
N GLY A 167 8.56 2.37 -15.82
CA GLY A 167 9.19 3.69 -15.69
C GLY A 167 8.72 4.53 -14.50
N THR A 168 7.92 4.00 -13.57
CA THR A 168 7.45 4.73 -12.39
C THR A 168 7.65 3.91 -11.11
N CYS A 169 7.36 4.54 -9.96
CA CYS A 169 7.28 3.87 -8.66
C CYS A 169 5.83 3.56 -8.25
N GLU A 170 4.87 3.64 -9.18
CA GLU A 170 3.46 3.42 -8.88
C GLU A 170 3.17 1.92 -8.82
N ILE A 171 2.85 1.44 -7.61
CA ILE A 171 2.59 0.04 -7.33
C ILE A 171 1.20 -0.37 -7.81
N ILE A 172 1.13 -1.54 -8.44
CA ILE A 172 -0.11 -2.16 -8.90
C ILE A 172 -0.56 -3.22 -7.89
N SER A 173 0.36 -4.11 -7.49
CA SER A 173 0.13 -5.20 -6.53
C SER A 173 1.46 -5.67 -5.95
N SER A 174 1.42 -6.28 -4.76
CA SER A 174 2.57 -6.92 -4.13
C SER A 174 2.14 -8.10 -3.25
N TYR A 175 2.82 -9.23 -3.39
CA TYR A 175 2.51 -10.48 -2.66
C TYR A 175 3.73 -11.42 -2.57
N PRO A 176 3.79 -12.33 -1.57
CA PRO A 176 4.89 -13.29 -1.43
C PRO A 176 4.99 -14.27 -2.61
N ILE A 177 6.18 -14.78 -2.96
CA ILE A 177 6.33 -15.87 -3.92
C ILE A 177 7.44 -16.85 -3.47
N LYS A 178 7.40 -18.07 -4.00
CA LYS A 178 8.45 -19.08 -3.82
C LYS A 178 9.59 -18.86 -4.80
#